data_AF-A0A1M6LRS3-F1
#
_entry.id   AF-A0A1M6LRS3-F1
#
_cell.length_a   1.000
_cell.length_b   1.000
_cell.length_c   1.000
_cell.angle_alpha   90.00
_cell.angle_beta   90.00
_cell.angle_gamma   90.00
#
_symmetry.space_group_name_H-M   'P 1'
#
loop_
_entity.id
_entity.type
_entity.pdbx_description
1 polymer ?
#
loop_
_entity_poly.entity_id
_entity_poly.type
_entity_poly.pdbx_seq_one_letter_code
_entity_poly.pdbx_strand_id
1 'polypeptide(L)'
;MVVLMKQDKYILAENDNLFLVKRVIQYETGFEPGLELVGVRYEFWNAQYKDKYERDIIEEPVAGKIVRYCQLYAQCTDEEMLELFSKKSAAIKRE
;
A
#
# COMPACT_ATOMS: atom_id res chain seq x y z
N MET A 1 23.26 -5.43 8.07
CA MET A 1 21.98 -5.89 8.63
C MET A 1 20.99 -4.78 8.34
N VAL A 2 19.85 -5.09 7.72
CA VAL A 2 18.88 -4.05 7.34
C VAL A 2 17.85 -3.92 8.45
N VAL A 3 17.75 -2.74 9.09
CA VAL A 3 16.80 -2.46 10.18
C VAL A 3 15.76 -1.46 9.69
N LEU A 4 14.47 -1.78 9.86
CA LEU A 4 13.39 -0.84 9.59
C LEU A 4 13.51 0.35 10.55
N MET A 5 13.75 1.55 10.01
CA MET A 5 13.89 2.78 10.81
C MET A 5 12.57 3.52 10.92
N LYS A 6 11.93 3.75 9.78
CA LYS A 6 10.74 4.61 9.69
C LYS A 6 9.84 4.15 8.56
N GLN A 7 8.54 4.34 8.75
CA GLN A 7 7.54 4.12 7.72
C GLN A 7 6.53 5.27 7.75
N ASP A 8 6.50 6.04 6.67
CA ASP A 8 5.46 7.05 6.44
C ASP A 8 4.39 6.48 5.50
N LYS A 9 3.12 6.85 5.72
CA LYS A 9 1.97 6.36 4.95
C LYS A 9 1.11 7.54 4.49
N TYR A 10 0.65 7.49 3.25
CA TYR A 10 -0.13 8.56 2.63
C TYR A 10 -1.31 7.95 1.86
N ILE A 11 -2.51 8.48 2.02
CA ILE A 11 -3.64 8.19 1.13
C ILE A 11 -3.52 9.15 -0.05
N LEU A 12 -3.33 8.61 -1.27
CA LEU A 12 -3.19 9.42 -2.48
C LEU A 12 -4.53 9.67 -3.18
N ALA A 13 -5.45 8.70 -3.11
CA ALA A 13 -6.78 8.80 -3.68
C ALA A 13 -7.75 7.86 -2.96
N GLU A 14 -9.02 8.23 -2.89
CA GLU A 14 -10.08 7.39 -2.33
C GLU A 14 -11.43 7.60 -3.01
N ASN A 15 -12.28 6.58 -2.95
CA ASN A 15 -13.70 6.61 -3.29
C ASN A 15 -14.47 5.61 -2.42
N ASP A 16 -15.77 5.49 -2.66
CA ASP A 16 -16.68 4.67 -1.85
C ASP A 16 -16.32 3.17 -1.78
N ASN A 17 -15.53 2.66 -2.74
CA ASN A 17 -15.19 1.24 -2.86
C ASN A 17 -13.70 0.94 -2.64
N LEU A 18 -12.82 1.90 -2.93
CA LEU A 18 -11.38 1.67 -3.01
C LEU A 18 -10.58 2.91 -2.59
N PHE A 19 -9.41 2.70 -1.98
CA PHE A 19 -8.42 3.76 -1.76
C PHE A 19 -6.99 3.28 -2.06
N LEU A 20 -6.15 4.23 -2.49
CA LEU A 20 -4.75 4.06 -2.83
C LEU A 20 -3.87 4.62 -1.71
N VAL A 21 -3.02 3.78 -1.15
CA VAL A 21 -2.02 4.14 -0.13
C VAL A 21 -0.62 4.07 -0.71
N LYS A 22 0.20 5.08 -0.43
CA LYS A 22 1.64 5.09 -0.64
C LYS A 22 2.35 4.91 0.70
N ARG A 23 3.24 3.93 0.79
CA ARG A 23 4.14 3.73 1.92
C ARG A 23 5.56 4.07 1.52
N VAL A 24 6.20 4.94 2.28
CA VAL A 24 7.62 5.26 2.17
C VAL A 24 8.31 4.58 3.35
N ILE A 25 9.14 3.59 3.05
CA ILE A 25 9.79 2.74 4.03
C ILE A 25 11.27 3.05 4.00
N GLN A 26 11.82 3.45 5.14
CA GLN A 26 13.23 3.78 5.31
C GLN A 26 13.90 2.68 6.12
N TYR A 27 15.00 2.17 5.59
CA TYR A 27 15.80 1.15 6.23
C TYR A 27 17.21 1.67 6.51
N GLU A 28 17.71 1.42 7.71
CA GLU A 28 19.14 1.53 7.97
C GLU A 28 19.81 0.29 7.39
N THR A 29 20.85 0.49 6.58
CA THR A 29 21.43 -0.59 5.79
C THR A 29 22.63 -1.26 6.49
N GLY A 30 23.22 -0.56 7.46
CA GLY A 30 24.40 -1.01 8.20
C GLY A 30 25.65 -1.24 7.34
N PHE A 31 25.65 -0.82 6.06
CA PHE A 31 26.82 -0.88 5.19
C PHE A 31 27.78 0.27 5.51
N GLU A 32 27.25 1.48 5.68
CA GLU A 32 28.00 2.68 6.04
C GLU A 32 27.17 3.55 7.00
N PRO A 33 27.81 4.26 7.96
CA PRO A 33 27.11 5.18 8.84
C PRO A 33 26.36 6.26 8.03
N GLY A 34 25.05 6.36 8.24
CA GLY A 34 24.19 7.33 7.54
C GLY A 34 23.66 6.89 6.18
N LEU A 35 23.99 5.68 5.69
CA LEU A 35 23.40 5.15 4.46
C LEU A 35 22.02 4.54 4.72
N GLU A 36 21.00 5.21 4.22
CA GLU A 36 19.60 4.78 4.30
C GLU A 36 19.10 4.26 2.94
N LEU A 37 18.31 3.18 2.97
CA LEU A 37 17.59 2.69 1.80
C LEU A 37 16.13 3.10 1.90
N VAL A 38 15.64 3.82 0.90
CA VAL A 38 14.25 4.28 0.84
C VAL A 38 13.50 3.47 -0.21
N GLY A 39 12.51 2.71 0.24
CA GLY A 39 11.58 1.97 -0.62
C GLY A 39 10.22 2.66 -0.66
N VAL A 40 9.62 2.74 -1.86
CA VAL A 40 8.22 3.19 -2.02
C VAL A 40 7.36 1.99 -2.44
N ARG A 41 6.25 1.77 -1.74
CA ARG A 41 5.26 0.73 -2.02
C ARG A 41 3.88 1.34 -2.17
N TYR A 42 3.10 0.88 -3.15
CA TYR A 42 1.71 1.26 -3.29
C TYR A 42 0.77 0.11 -2.97
N GLU A 43 -0.40 0.45 -2.43
CA GLU A 43 -1.38 -0.51 -1.94
C GLU A 43 -2.77 -0.06 -2.32
N PHE A 44 -3.52 -0.96 -2.95
CA PHE A 44 -4.93 -0.76 -3.27
C PHE A 44 -5.75 -1.49 -2.23
N TRP A 45 -6.51 -0.75 -1.45
CA TRP A 45 -7.33 -1.26 -0.35
C TRP A 45 -8.81 -1.09 -0.65
N ASN A 46 -9.61 -2.09 -0.27
CA ASN A 46 -11.06 -1.92 -0.28
C ASN A 46 -11.47 -0.96 0.86
N ALA A 47 -12.34 0.01 0.54
CA ALA A 47 -12.80 1.03 1.48
C ALA A 47 -13.39 0.47 2.79
N GLN A 48 -13.96 -0.74 2.76
CA GLN A 48 -14.49 -1.41 3.96
C GLN A 48 -13.42 -1.71 5.03
N TYR A 49 -12.12 -1.63 4.69
CA TYR A 49 -10.98 -1.90 5.59
C TYR A 49 -10.18 -0.63 5.93
N LYS A 50 -10.76 0.56 5.72
CA LYS A 50 -10.10 1.84 5.98
C LYS A 50 -9.70 2.04 7.45
N ASP A 51 -10.36 1.41 8.40
CA ASP A 51 -9.95 1.44 9.82
C ASP A 51 -8.70 0.57 10.09
N LYS A 52 -8.34 -0.32 9.16
CA LYS A 52 -7.29 -1.33 9.34
C LYS A 52 -6.02 -1.09 8.54
N TYR A 53 -5.99 -0.15 7.58
CA TYR A 53 -4.84 0.03 6.68
C TYR A 53 -3.54 0.38 7.42
N GLU A 54 -3.65 0.92 8.63
CA GLU A 54 -2.50 1.20 9.50
C GLU A 54 -1.74 -0.08 9.91
N ARG A 55 -2.40 -1.24 9.87
CA ARG A 55 -1.82 -2.55 10.22
C ARG A 55 -0.99 -3.13 9.06
N ASP A 56 0.01 -3.95 9.39
CA ASP A 56 0.85 -4.68 8.43
C ASP A 56 0.25 -6.04 8.00
N ILE A 57 -0.93 -6.40 8.50
CA ILE A 57 -1.53 -7.72 8.26
C ILE A 57 -2.20 -7.72 6.88
N ILE A 58 -1.56 -8.40 5.94
CA ILE A 58 -1.99 -8.53 4.55
C ILE A 58 -2.95 -9.73 4.38
N GLU A 59 -3.06 -10.62 5.37
CA GLU A 59 -3.79 -11.88 5.30
C GLU A 59 -4.43 -12.22 6.65
N GLU A 60 -5.76 -12.28 6.74
CA GLU A 60 -6.47 -12.85 7.90
C GLU A 60 -7.36 -14.02 7.46
N PRO A 61 -7.49 -15.08 8.27
CA PRO A 61 -8.42 -16.17 8.01
C PRO A 61 -9.86 -15.74 8.31
N VAL A 62 -10.72 -15.71 7.29
CA VAL A 62 -12.16 -15.46 7.43
C VAL A 62 -12.93 -16.64 6.83
N ALA A 63 -13.75 -17.30 7.64
CA ALA A 63 -14.58 -18.44 7.22
C ALA A 63 -13.81 -19.54 6.45
N GLY A 64 -12.59 -19.86 6.90
CA GLY A 64 -11.74 -20.90 6.29
C GLY A 64 -11.02 -20.48 5.00
N LYS A 65 -11.04 -19.20 4.63
CA LYS A 65 -10.29 -18.64 3.49
C LYS A 65 -9.32 -17.56 3.97
N ILE A 66 -8.21 -17.42 3.27
CA ILE A 66 -7.28 -16.30 3.47
C ILE A 66 -7.84 -15.09 2.72
N VAL A 67 -8.20 -14.03 3.44
CA VAL A 67 -8.63 -12.76 2.84
C VAL A 67 -7.42 -11.84 2.73
N ARG A 68 -7.08 -11.44 1.50
CA ARG A 68 -6.11 -10.38 1.25
C ARG A 68 -6.81 -9.03 1.23
N TYR A 69 -6.47 -8.15 2.16
CA TYR A 69 -7.12 -6.86 2.35
C TYR A 69 -6.64 -5.77 1.38
N CYS A 70 -5.46 -5.98 0.79
CA CYS A 70 -4.87 -5.05 -0.14
C CYS A 70 -4.14 -5.78 -1.28
N GLN A 71 -4.06 -5.12 -2.43
CA GLN A 71 -3.19 -5.51 -3.52
C GLN A 71 -1.95 -4.63 -3.54
N LEU A 72 -0.76 -5.24 -3.51
CA LEU A 72 0.52 -4.54 -3.53
C LEU A 72 0.99 -4.28 -4.96
N TYR A 73 1.60 -3.12 -5.16
CA TYR A 73 2.23 -2.71 -6.41
C TYR A 73 3.64 -2.20 -6.12
N ALA A 74 4.62 -2.70 -6.88
CA ALA A 74 6.01 -2.31 -6.78
C ALA A 74 6.41 -1.41 -7.95
N GLN A 75 7.26 -0.42 -7.68
CA GLN A 75 8.02 0.37 -8.67
C GLN A 75 7.18 1.06 -9.77
N CYS A 76 6.35 2.03 -9.38
CA CYS A 76 5.66 2.95 -10.29
C CYS A 76 5.74 4.39 -9.78
N THR A 77 5.47 5.37 -10.64
CA THR A 77 5.30 6.78 -10.21
C THR A 77 3.92 7.00 -9.57
N ASP A 78 3.77 8.10 -8.83
CA ASP A 78 2.47 8.50 -8.26
C ASP A 78 1.42 8.65 -9.37
N GLU A 79 1.81 9.22 -10.52
CA GLU A 79 0.96 9.45 -11.69
C GLU A 79 0.42 8.13 -12.27
N GLU A 80 1.29 7.15 -12.52
CA GLU A 80 0.90 5.84 -13.04
C GLU A 80 -0.08 5.12 -12.10
N MET A 81 0.16 5.22 -10.79
CA MET A 81 -0.70 4.59 -9.80
C MET A 81 -2.06 5.28 -9.67
N LEU A 82 -2.12 6.60 -9.83
CA LEU A 82 -3.37 7.36 -9.89
C LEU A 82 -4.19 7.04 -11.16
N GLU A 83 -3.54 6.84 -12.30
CA GLU A 83 -4.19 6.38 -13.52
C GLU A 83 -4.77 4.96 -13.36
N LEU A 84 -3.99 4.04 -12.78
CA LEU A 84 -4.44 2.69 -12.45
C LEU A 84 -5.63 2.71 -11.47
N PHE A 85 -5.59 3.59 -10.48
CA PHE A 85 -6.68 3.80 -9.52
C PHE A 85 -7.95 4.26 -10.24
N SER A 86 -7.84 5.23 -11.12
CA SER A 86 -8.97 5.76 -11.90
C SER A 86 -9.60 4.67 -12.79
N LYS A 87 -8.76 3.88 -13.49
CA LYS A 87 -9.23 2.78 -14.34
C LYS A 87 -9.97 1.70 -13.54
N LYS A 88 -9.42 1.29 -12.40
CA LYS A 88 -10.07 0.30 -11.51
C LYS A 88 -11.37 0.82 -10.92
N SER A 89 -11.37 2.07 -10.47
CA SER A 89 -12.56 2.70 -9.88
C SER A 89 -13.71 2.80 -10.90
N ALA A 90 -13.39 3.07 -12.16
CA ALA A 90 -14.37 3.10 -13.25
C ALA A 90 -14.90 1.70 -13.61
N ALA A 91 -14.07 0.66 -13.52
CA ALA A 91 -14.48 -0.72 -13.77
C ALA A 91 -15.50 -1.21 -12.73
N ILE A 92 -15.27 -0.90 -11.43
CA ILE A 92 -16.17 -1.29 -10.34
C ILE A 92 -17.57 -0.66 -10.49
N LYS A 93 -17.66 0.57 -11.02
CA LYS A 93 -18.97 1.25 -11.23
C LYS A 93 -19.81 0.64 -12.36
N ARG A 94 -19.26 -0.28 -13.15
CA ARG A 94 -19.95 -0.92 -14.29
C ARG A 94 -20.52 -2.30 -13.96
N GLU A 95 -20.21 -2.83 -12.78
CA GLU A 95 -20.79 -4.07 -12.22
C GLU A 95 -21.96 -3.75 -11.29
#